data_AF-A0A0K8PVA7-F1
#
_entry.id   AF-A0A0K8PVA7-F1
#
_cell.length_a   1.000
_cell.length_b   1.000
_cell.length_c   1.000
_cell.angle_alpha   90.00
_cell.angle_beta   90.00
_cell.angle_gamma   90.00
#
_symmetry.space_group_name_H-M   'P 1'
#
loop_
_entity.id
_entity.type
_entity.pdbx_description
1 polymer ?
#
loop_
_entity_poly.entity_id
_entity_poly.type
_entity_poly.pdbx_seq_one_letter_code
_entity_poly.pdbx_strand_id
1 'polypeptide(L)'
;MHSLGHGAVWITYNDTATATDIEQLAGKVTRTPCTLMSPVTRQSGTIMLSAWGHQLGADSASDPRVEQFITAYVQGPQTPEPGAPCAEGLAAPR
;
A
#
# COMPACT_ATOMS: atom_id res chain seq x y z
N MET A 1 1.49 -1.76 13.40
CA MET A 1 0.78 -3.06 13.39
C MET A 1 -0.75 -2.94 13.55
N HIS A 2 -1.33 -1.76 13.82
CA HIS A 2 -2.79 -1.58 13.81
C HIS A 2 -3.36 -1.41 12.37
N SER A 3 -2.79 -0.53 11.54
CA SER A 3 -3.38 -0.17 10.23
C SER A 3 -3.55 -1.32 9.22
N LEU A 4 -2.64 -2.30 9.18
CA LEU A 4 -2.76 -3.46 8.28
C LEU A 4 -3.91 -4.39 8.70
N GLY A 5 -4.18 -4.53 10.00
CA GLY A 5 -5.30 -5.30 10.54
C GLY A 5 -6.68 -4.71 10.19
N HIS A 6 -6.73 -3.42 9.86
CA HIS A 6 -7.94 -2.73 9.40
C HIS A 6 -8.05 -2.67 7.86
N GLY A 7 -7.17 -3.33 7.12
CA GLY A 7 -7.25 -3.37 5.66
C GLY A 7 -6.48 -2.29 4.94
N ALA A 8 -5.39 -1.80 5.57
CA ALA A 8 -4.44 -0.99 4.84
C ALA A 8 -3.52 -1.82 3.94
N VAL A 9 -3.16 -1.25 2.79
CA VAL A 9 -2.08 -1.74 1.94
C VAL A 9 -0.91 -0.78 2.05
N TRP A 10 0.25 -1.29 2.43
CA TRP A 10 1.49 -0.52 2.52
C TRP A 10 2.39 -0.81 1.32
N ILE A 11 2.68 0.23 0.55
CA ILE A 11 3.54 0.18 -0.62
C ILE A 11 4.90 0.76 -0.24
N THR A 12 5.98 0.03 -0.50
CA THR A 12 7.34 0.50 -0.26
C THR A 12 8.19 0.35 -1.51
N TYR A 13 9.15 1.25 -1.68
CA TYR A 13 10.04 1.29 -2.83
C TYR A 13 11.48 1.59 -2.40
N ASN A 14 12.45 1.08 -3.14
CA ASN A 14 13.87 1.36 -2.91
C ASN A 14 14.42 2.40 -3.89
N ASP A 15 15.73 2.64 -3.84
CA ASP A 15 16.43 3.63 -4.67
C ASP A 15 16.54 3.23 -6.15
N THR A 16 16.13 2.00 -6.52
CA THR A 16 16.10 1.56 -7.92
C THR A 16 14.76 1.85 -8.60
N ALA A 17 13.75 2.29 -7.85
CA ALA A 17 12.47 2.72 -8.42
C ALA A 17 12.63 4.02 -9.21
N THR A 18 12.02 4.10 -10.38
CA THR A 18 12.10 5.30 -11.21
C THR A 18 11.22 6.41 -10.65
N ALA A 19 11.52 7.67 -10.97
CA ALA A 19 10.65 8.81 -10.60
C ALA A 19 9.22 8.61 -11.13
N THR A 20 9.08 8.05 -12.34
CA THR A 20 7.77 7.71 -12.93
C THR A 20 7.03 6.65 -12.12
N ASP A 21 7.71 5.61 -11.63
CA ASP A 21 7.08 4.60 -10.77
C ASP A 21 6.61 5.23 -9.46
N ILE A 22 7.44 6.09 -8.84
CA ILE A 22 7.11 6.79 -7.60
C ILE A 22 5.86 7.67 -7.79
N GLU A 23 5.80 8.45 -8.87
CA GLU A 23 4.64 9.29 -9.20
C GLU A 23 3.36 8.47 -9.42
N GLN A 24 3.48 7.34 -10.15
CA GLN A 24 2.34 6.45 -10.37
C GLN A 24 1.83 5.87 -9.05
N LEU A 25 2.71 5.34 -8.20
CA LEU A 25 2.34 4.80 -6.89
C LEU A 25 1.72 5.87 -5.99
N ALA A 26 2.28 7.08 -5.95
CA ALA A 26 1.71 8.20 -5.19
C ALA A 26 0.30 8.57 -5.69
N GLY A 27 0.08 8.50 -7.01
CA GLY A 27 -1.24 8.66 -7.60
C GLY A 27 -2.24 7.58 -7.18
N LYS A 28 -1.81 6.31 -7.07
CA LYS A 28 -2.64 5.21 -6.57
C LYS A 28 -3.00 5.40 -5.10
N VAL A 29 -2.01 5.77 -4.27
CA VAL A 29 -2.16 6.01 -2.83
C VAL A 29 -3.15 7.14 -2.55
N THR A 30 -3.04 8.25 -3.28
CA THR A 30 -3.95 9.40 -3.13
C THR A 30 -5.40 9.05 -3.52
N ARG A 31 -5.59 8.21 -4.53
CA ARG A 31 -6.92 7.81 -5.02
C ARG A 31 -7.56 6.68 -4.21
N THR A 32 -6.75 5.93 -3.47
CA THR A 32 -7.20 4.71 -2.78
C THR A 32 -7.08 4.91 -1.27
N PRO A 33 -8.19 5.14 -0.56
CA PRO A 33 -8.20 5.15 0.89
C PRO A 33 -7.53 3.90 1.46
N CYS A 34 -7.00 3.99 2.68
CA CYS A 34 -6.29 2.87 3.32
C CYS A 34 -5.02 2.42 2.59
N THR A 35 -4.53 3.15 1.59
CA THR A 35 -3.23 2.85 0.99
C THR A 35 -2.18 3.80 1.55
N LEU A 36 -0.99 3.28 1.84
CA LEU A 36 0.13 4.02 2.40
C LEU A 36 1.35 3.80 1.51
N MET A 37 2.25 4.79 1.46
CA MET A 37 3.50 4.67 0.71
C MET A 37 4.68 5.19 1.51
N SER A 38 5.81 4.48 1.47
CA SER A 38 7.03 4.91 2.16
C SER A 38 8.31 4.43 1.46
N PRO A 39 9.38 5.23 1.42
CA PRO A 39 10.67 4.77 0.92
C PRO A 39 11.31 3.78 1.91
N VAL A 40 11.82 2.65 1.39
CA VAL A 40 12.58 1.65 2.14
C VAL A 40 13.75 1.18 1.27
N THR A 41 14.94 1.72 1.50
CA THR A 41 16.11 1.50 0.62
C THR A 41 16.69 0.09 0.70
N ARG A 42 16.48 -0.63 1.82
CA ARG A 42 17.05 -1.98 2.07
C ARG A 42 16.09 -3.15 1.80
N GLN A 43 14.99 -2.92 1.08
CA GLN A 43 14.07 -4.00 0.71
C GLN A 43 14.59 -4.81 -0.50
N SER A 44 14.16 -6.07 -0.60
CA SER A 44 14.66 -7.00 -1.61
C SER A 44 14.16 -6.74 -3.04
N GLY A 45 12.96 -6.17 -3.20
CA GLY A 45 12.37 -5.86 -4.52
C GLY A 45 12.31 -4.36 -4.80
N THR A 46 12.26 -3.94 -6.06
CA THR A 46 12.15 -2.52 -6.43
C THR A 46 10.92 -1.88 -5.80
N ILE A 47 9.77 -2.57 -5.87
CA ILE A 47 8.52 -2.20 -5.23
C ILE A 47 8.01 -3.40 -4.44
N MET A 48 7.51 -3.15 -3.23
CA MET A 48 6.92 -4.16 -2.36
C MET A 48 5.56 -3.66 -1.89
N LEU A 49 4.54 -4.52 -1.94
CA LEU A 49 3.22 -4.27 -1.39
C LEU A 49 2.98 -5.23 -0.25
N SER A 50 2.47 -4.71 0.87
CA SER A 50 2.19 -5.47 2.08
C SER A 50 0.75 -5.23 2.53
N ALA A 51 0.03 -6.31 2.78
CA ALA A 51 -1.27 -6.35 3.43
C ALA A 51 -1.23 -7.36 4.58
N TRP A 52 -2.31 -7.46 5.36
CA TRP A 52 -2.37 -8.43 6.45
C TRP A 52 -2.15 -9.87 5.95
N GLY A 53 -1.02 -10.49 6.32
CA GLY A 53 -0.67 -11.85 5.93
C GLY A 53 -0.26 -12.03 4.46
N HIS A 54 -0.17 -10.95 3.67
CA HIS A 54 0.12 -11.01 2.24
C HIS A 54 1.18 -10.00 1.83
N GLN A 55 2.04 -10.41 0.91
CA GLN A 55 3.08 -9.55 0.37
C GLN A 55 3.26 -9.83 -1.13
N LEU A 56 3.51 -8.79 -1.91
CA LEU A 56 3.79 -8.87 -3.34
C LEU A 56 5.03 -8.04 -3.67
N GLY A 57 6.00 -8.64 -4.35
CA GLY A 57 7.10 -7.90 -5.00
C GLY A 57 6.76 -7.58 -6.45
N ALA A 58 7.08 -6.37 -6.88
CA ALA A 58 6.91 -5.91 -8.25
C ALA A 58 8.14 -5.11 -8.71
N ASP A 59 8.45 -5.20 -10.00
CA ASP A 59 9.59 -4.49 -10.60
C ASP A 59 9.21 -3.08 -11.09
N SER A 60 7.92 -2.82 -11.34
CA SER A 60 7.41 -1.52 -11.79
C SER A 60 5.99 -1.24 -11.25
N ALA A 61 5.65 0.04 -11.10
CA ALA A 61 4.33 0.51 -10.68
C ALA A 61 3.22 0.24 -11.71
N SER A 62 3.60 0.01 -12.97
CA SER A 62 2.70 -0.35 -14.07
C SER A 62 2.39 -1.84 -14.15
N ASP A 63 3.00 -2.67 -13.30
CA ASP A 63 2.69 -4.10 -13.22
C ASP A 63 1.20 -4.27 -12.83
N PRO A 64 0.37 -4.97 -13.63
CA PRO A 64 -1.05 -5.12 -13.35
C PRO A 64 -1.33 -5.79 -11.99
N ARG A 65 -0.39 -6.58 -11.46
CA ARG A 65 -0.50 -7.21 -10.14
C ARG A 65 -0.53 -6.19 -9.00
N VAL A 66 0.05 -5.00 -9.19
CA VAL A 66 0.03 -3.91 -8.20
C VAL A 66 -1.40 -3.45 -7.95
N GLU A 67 -2.14 -3.14 -9.02
CA GLU A 67 -3.54 -2.73 -8.92
C GLU A 67 -4.44 -3.87 -8.39
N GLN A 68 -4.21 -5.09 -8.86
CA GLN A 68 -4.95 -6.26 -8.38
C GLN A 68 -4.76 -6.49 -6.89
N PHE A 69 -3.52 -6.34 -6.39
CA PHE A 69 -3.21 -6.47 -4.98
C PHE A 69 -3.90 -5.37 -4.14
N ILE A 70 -3.77 -4.11 -4.55
CA ILE A 70 -4.43 -3.00 -3.87
C ILE A 70 -5.94 -3.24 -3.81
N THR A 71 -6.56 -3.57 -4.95
CA THR A 71 -8.01 -3.81 -5.04
C THR A 71 -8.47 -5.01 -4.19
N ALA A 72 -7.68 -6.07 -4.15
CA ALA A 72 -8.03 -7.28 -3.40
C ALA A 72 -7.93 -7.09 -1.89
N TYR A 73 -6.94 -6.33 -1.43
CA TYR A 73 -6.56 -6.30 -0.02
C TYR A 73 -6.95 -5.02 0.72
N VAL A 74 -7.21 -3.90 0.02
CA VAL A 74 -7.77 -2.70 0.65
C VAL A 74 -9.16 -3.02 1.18
N GLN A 75 -9.33 -2.90 2.50
CA GLN A 75 -10.59 -3.24 3.21
C GLN A 75 -11.15 -4.64 2.85
N GLY A 76 -10.30 -5.55 2.36
CA GLY A 76 -10.72 -6.87 1.92
C GLY A 76 -11.13 -7.78 3.09
N PRO A 77 -11.82 -8.90 2.81
CA PRO A 77 -12.40 -9.78 3.83
C PRO A 77 -11.37 -10.51 4.70
N GLN A 78 -10.09 -10.51 4.30
CA GLN A 78 -8.99 -11.08 5.07
C GLN A 78 -8.61 -10.25 6.31
N THR A 79 -9.20 -9.08 6.50
CA THR A 79 -8.90 -8.21 7.65
C THR A 79 -9.59 -8.74 8.90
N PRO A 80 -8.86 -8.87 10.03
CA PRO A 80 -9.46 -9.29 11.28
C PRO A 80 -10.51 -8.30 11.81
N GLU A 81 -10.48 -7.03 11.37
CA GLU A 81 -11.45 -5.99 11.75
C GLU A 81 -12.07 -5.32 10.51
N PRO A 82 -13.00 -6.00 9.80
CA PRO A 82 -13.69 -5.41 8.66
C PRO A 82 -14.60 -4.26 9.10
N GLY A 83 -14.45 -3.09 8.49
CA GLY A 83 -15.35 -1.93 8.69
C GLY A 83 -14.84 -0.84 9.62
N ALA A 84 -13.68 -1.00 10.27
CA ALA A 84 -12.99 0.12 10.91
C ALA A 84 -12.25 0.94 9.84
N PRO A 85 -12.36 2.29 9.84
CA PRO A 85 -11.62 3.11 8.89
C PRO A 85 -10.12 2.92 9.13
N CYS A 86 -9.35 2.56 8.10
CA CYS A 86 -7.90 2.38 8.27
C CYS A 86 -7.14 3.65 8.68
N ALA A 87 -7.86 4.79 8.70
CA ALA A 87 -7.41 6.09 9.14
C ALA A 87 -8.11 6.54 10.44
N GLU A 88 -8.09 5.73 11.51
CA GLU A 88 -8.36 6.25 12.87
C GLU A 88 -7.20 7.13 13.41
N GLY A 89 -6.58 7.98 12.57
CA GLY A 89 -5.38 8.72 13.00
C GLY A 89 -5.04 10.03 12.30
N LEU A 90 -5.74 10.46 11.24
CA LEU A 90 -5.44 11.73 10.56
C LEU A 90 -6.72 12.47 10.14
N ALA A 91 -7.64 12.66 11.08
CA ALA A 91 -8.49 13.85 11.09
C ALA A 91 -8.04 14.69 12.29
N ALA A 92 -6.96 15.47 12.09
CA ALA A 92 -6.68 16.57 13.01
C ALA A 92 -7.89 17.53 12.97
N PRO A 93 -8.36 18.03 14.13
CA PRO A 93 -9.61 18.78 14.23
C PRO A 93 -9.54 20.11 13.49
N ARG A 94 -10.74 20.53 13.06
CA ARG A 94 -11.12 21.80 12.44
C ARG A 94 -10.43 23.03 13.00
#